data_AF-A0A956LNH3-F1
#
_entry.id   AF-A0A956LNH3-F1
#
_cell.length_a   1.000
_cell.length_b   1.000
_cell.length_c   1.000
_cell.angle_alpha   90.00
_cell.angle_beta   90.00
_cell.angle_gamma   90.00
#
_symmetry.space_group_name_H-M   'P 1'
#
loop_
_entity.id
_entity.type
_entity.pdbx_description
1 polymer ?
#
loop_
_entity_poly.entity_id
_entity_poly.type
_entity_poly.pdbx_seq_one_letter_code
_entity_poly.pdbx_strand_id
1 'polypeptide(L)'
;MNQRWLLCVAVTAVTAVTAVTALAPSSARADSFEPGSLIIPMDTDYQDFGMLEAYGLVYELLRNDVHVHWVIRANKDYGDADFTTSALDLQTDTPITDHDYRGGPFVIDIDYADLATPIIEAWQADNPDTAVHESTATFDGDVSLTLVIAPTIAMVADGNQKIARGYMQAAKIPDSQGDLAWADNSPDMLDIDELSGPTEDSHNDGALFDDDGDPVYCQLMSMHWGVNDAENNPEVVAEVRSYLQHPTHFFAECQAVNAFENSIHGKFLTPNGFLIGDKPDAYDFSNADKPFGQLDGEFQSVGGSEPAYTLPNGDSYKEDDIVMITEQGTPVGVNDVWMTGLIDGVCPAATNQSCLNAGKVSYLGGHAYKTDLPISSNPDTLGTRLFLNSLFEAPCATAEGLPDIALTKSGPAQTLDAEVTYTIEYVNNGVMPALDASLSDTIPAGSMFVSATQGGVLMGDTVTWELGNLGSGEGG
;
A
#
# COMPACT_ATOMS: atom_id res chain seq x y z
N MET A 1 -10.27 18.07 11.09
CA MET A 1 -9.83 17.73 12.47
C MET A 1 -8.69 16.77 12.28
N ASN A 2 -7.43 17.20 12.44
CA ASN A 2 -6.27 16.35 12.14
C ASN A 2 -6.22 15.20 13.14
N GLN A 3 -6.55 13.99 12.69
CA GLN A 3 -6.28 12.77 13.44
C GLN A 3 -4.76 12.57 13.46
N ARG A 4 -4.17 12.86 14.63
CA ARG A 4 -2.79 12.54 14.95
C ARG A 4 -2.78 11.09 15.43
N TRP A 5 -2.03 10.24 14.75
CA TRP A 5 -1.93 8.81 15.03
C TRP A 5 -1.09 8.61 16.29
N LEU A 6 -1.73 8.21 17.40
CA LEU A 6 -1.03 7.68 18.58
C LEU A 6 -1.00 6.16 18.48
N LEU A 7 0.16 5.58 18.16
CA LEU A 7 0.40 4.17 18.43
C LEU A 7 0.66 4.02 19.93
N CYS A 8 -0.38 3.72 20.71
CA CYS A 8 -0.28 3.57 22.17
C CYS A 8 -0.09 2.08 22.52
N VAL A 9 1.16 1.61 22.54
CA VAL A 9 1.47 0.24 22.97
C VAL A 9 1.50 0.18 24.50
N ALA A 10 0.37 -0.19 25.11
CA ALA A 10 0.27 -0.40 26.56
C ALA A 10 0.63 -1.86 26.92
N VAL A 11 1.89 -2.15 27.26
CA VAL A 11 2.27 -3.48 27.77
C VAL A 11 2.14 -3.54 29.28
N THR A 12 1.16 -4.32 29.76
CA THR A 12 1.08 -4.71 31.17
C THR A 12 2.06 -5.86 31.40
N ALA A 13 3.05 -5.67 32.28
CA ALA A 13 4.13 -6.64 32.48
C ALA A 13 3.62 -8.01 32.97
N VAL A 14 3.72 -9.04 32.11
CA VAL A 14 3.75 -10.45 32.51
C VAL A 14 5.11 -11.00 32.11
N THR A 15 5.80 -11.63 33.06
CA THR A 15 7.12 -12.23 32.84
C THR A 15 6.97 -13.47 31.94
N ALA A 16 7.32 -13.34 30.66
CA ALA A 16 7.46 -14.46 29.74
C ALA A 16 8.83 -14.36 29.04
N VAL A 17 9.54 -15.49 28.97
CA VAL A 17 10.69 -15.65 28.08
C VAL A 17 10.12 -15.78 26.67
N THR A 18 10.11 -14.69 25.91
CA THR A 18 9.66 -14.69 24.51
C THR A 18 10.84 -14.91 23.57
N ALA A 19 10.70 -15.88 22.68
CA ALA A 19 11.57 -16.01 21.53
C ALA A 19 11.37 -14.78 20.63
N VAL A 20 12.47 -14.12 20.27
CA VAL A 20 12.47 -13.06 19.28
C VAL A 20 12.29 -13.73 17.91
N THR A 21 11.06 -13.72 17.39
CA THR A 21 10.83 -13.95 15.97
C THR A 21 11.06 -12.62 15.26
N ALA A 22 12.26 -12.45 14.71
CA ALA A 22 12.49 -11.43 13.70
C ALA A 22 11.64 -11.76 12.47
N LEU A 23 10.75 -10.84 12.09
CA LEU A 23 10.10 -10.89 10.78
C LEU A 23 11.18 -10.50 9.76
N ALA A 24 11.81 -11.50 9.15
CA ALA A 24 12.59 -11.27 7.94
C ALA A 24 11.59 -10.97 6.81
N PRO A 25 11.85 -9.98 5.94
CA PRO A 25 11.04 -9.82 4.74
C PRO A 25 11.23 -11.07 3.88
N SER A 26 10.14 -11.77 3.63
CA SER A 26 10.16 -12.99 2.85
C SER A 26 9.25 -12.83 1.65
N SER A 27 9.73 -13.31 0.50
CA SER A 27 8.87 -13.80 -0.58
C SER A 27 7.62 -14.47 -0.01
N ALA A 28 6.50 -14.39 -0.75
CA ALA A 28 5.20 -14.88 -0.31
C ALA A 28 5.32 -16.15 0.55
N ARG A 29 4.90 -16.06 1.81
CA ARG A 29 5.08 -17.16 2.76
C ARG A 29 3.78 -17.93 2.84
N ALA A 30 3.87 -19.24 2.63
CA ALA A 30 2.76 -20.13 2.91
C ALA A 30 2.40 -20.00 4.41
N ASP A 31 1.23 -19.43 4.66
CA ASP A 31 0.60 -19.40 5.97
C ASP A 31 -0.63 -20.30 5.96
N SER A 32 -0.98 -20.79 7.14
CA SER A 32 -2.14 -21.65 7.34
C SER A 32 -3.23 -20.85 8.03
N PHE A 33 -4.40 -20.80 7.40
CA PHE A 33 -5.57 -20.09 7.89
C PHE A 33 -6.56 -21.09 8.46
N GLU A 34 -6.94 -20.90 9.72
CA GLU A 34 -7.88 -21.78 10.41
C GLU A 34 -9.34 -21.53 9.96
N PRO A 35 -10.28 -22.47 10.24
CA PRO A 35 -11.71 -22.22 10.03
C PRO A 35 -12.18 -20.97 10.80
N GLY A 36 -13.00 -20.15 10.15
CA GLY A 36 -13.47 -18.87 10.64
C GLY A 36 -12.67 -17.66 10.15
N SER A 37 -11.55 -17.87 9.45
CA SER A 37 -10.89 -16.80 8.70
C SER A 37 -11.81 -16.27 7.60
N LEU A 38 -11.78 -14.96 7.37
CA LEU A 38 -12.66 -14.30 6.40
C LEU A 38 -11.92 -14.09 5.08
N ILE A 39 -12.61 -14.28 3.97
CA ILE A 39 -12.05 -14.21 2.62
C ILE A 39 -12.89 -13.23 1.81
N ILE A 40 -12.27 -12.16 1.32
CA ILE A 40 -12.84 -11.28 0.30
C ILE A 40 -12.39 -11.85 -1.06
N PRO A 41 -13.27 -12.56 -1.80
CA PRO A 41 -12.91 -13.10 -3.10
C PRO A 41 -12.62 -11.96 -4.08
N MET A 42 -11.68 -12.18 -4.99
CA MET A 42 -11.31 -11.21 -6.04
C MET A 42 -11.43 -11.83 -7.44
N ASP A 43 -12.22 -12.89 -7.54
CA ASP A 43 -12.59 -13.58 -8.77
C ASP A 43 -13.96 -13.13 -9.29
N THR A 44 -14.20 -13.40 -10.57
CA THR A 44 -15.45 -13.07 -11.26
C THR A 44 -16.61 -14.05 -10.95
N ASP A 45 -16.39 -15.09 -10.14
CA ASP A 45 -17.47 -15.99 -9.75
C ASP A 45 -18.32 -15.38 -8.63
N TYR A 46 -17.67 -14.73 -7.65
CA TYR A 46 -18.33 -14.14 -6.49
C TYR A 46 -18.24 -12.62 -6.39
N GLN A 47 -17.22 -11.99 -6.97
CA GLN A 47 -16.96 -10.56 -6.81
C GLN A 47 -17.27 -9.74 -8.07
N ASP A 48 -17.89 -10.33 -9.09
CA ASP A 48 -18.10 -9.68 -10.40
C ASP A 48 -18.80 -8.32 -10.34
N PHE A 49 -19.78 -8.19 -9.43
CA PHE A 49 -20.53 -6.96 -9.17
C PHE A 49 -20.00 -6.12 -8.00
N GLY A 50 -19.16 -6.70 -7.14
CA GLY A 50 -18.61 -6.04 -5.95
C GLY A 50 -17.13 -5.71 -6.03
N MET A 51 -16.46 -5.93 -7.17
CA MET A 51 -15.00 -5.90 -7.26
C MET A 51 -14.40 -4.57 -6.84
N LEU A 52 -14.96 -3.46 -7.30
CA LEU A 52 -14.42 -2.14 -6.98
C LEU A 52 -14.67 -1.81 -5.50
N GLU A 53 -15.88 -2.10 -5.00
CA GLU A 53 -16.27 -1.88 -3.61
C GLU A 53 -15.50 -2.79 -2.63
N ALA A 54 -14.98 -3.93 -3.07
CA ALA A 54 -14.10 -4.79 -2.27
C ALA A 54 -12.84 -4.05 -1.79
N TYR A 55 -12.23 -3.23 -2.65
CA TYR A 55 -11.09 -2.39 -2.25
C TYR A 55 -11.47 -1.34 -1.21
N GLY A 56 -12.70 -0.82 -1.29
CA GLY A 56 -13.26 0.05 -0.26
C GLY A 56 -13.40 -0.64 1.09
N LEU A 57 -13.89 -1.89 1.09
CA LEU A 57 -13.97 -2.70 2.29
C LEU A 57 -12.58 -2.95 2.88
N VAL A 58 -11.59 -3.33 2.05
CA VAL A 58 -10.20 -3.51 2.52
C VAL A 58 -9.67 -2.21 3.13
N TYR A 59 -9.89 -1.06 2.48
CA TYR A 59 -9.50 0.25 3.01
C TYR A 59 -10.15 0.54 4.37
N GLU A 60 -11.45 0.27 4.51
CA GLU A 60 -12.19 0.49 5.76
C GLU A 60 -11.73 -0.45 6.88
N LEU A 61 -11.44 -1.72 6.57
CA LEU A 61 -10.87 -2.68 7.52
C LEU A 61 -9.53 -2.17 8.07
N LEU A 62 -8.63 -1.74 7.18
CA LEU A 62 -7.32 -1.21 7.56
C LEU A 62 -7.41 0.07 8.40
N ARG A 63 -8.40 0.93 8.15
CA ARG A 63 -8.66 2.13 8.99
C ARG A 63 -9.12 1.79 10.40
N ASN A 64 -9.62 0.58 10.60
CA ASN A 64 -10.11 0.08 11.88
C ASN A 64 -9.17 -0.98 12.48
N ASP A 65 -7.88 -0.94 12.12
CA ASP A 65 -6.83 -1.80 12.71
C ASP A 65 -7.05 -3.30 12.46
N VAL A 66 -7.75 -3.65 11.38
CA VAL A 66 -7.88 -5.03 10.90
C VAL A 66 -6.79 -5.31 9.88
N HIS A 67 -5.91 -6.26 10.20
CA HIS A 67 -4.88 -6.70 9.27
C HIS A 67 -5.48 -7.56 8.16
N VAL A 68 -4.96 -7.40 6.95
CA VAL A 68 -5.46 -8.08 5.76
C VAL A 68 -4.28 -8.69 5.00
N HIS A 69 -4.33 -10.00 4.77
CA HIS A 69 -3.36 -10.72 3.95
C HIS A 69 -3.78 -10.70 2.50
N TRP A 70 -2.91 -10.24 1.61
CA TRP A 70 -3.11 -10.38 0.17
C TRP A 70 -2.51 -11.71 -0.28
N VAL A 71 -3.37 -12.70 -0.51
CA VAL A 71 -2.96 -14.09 -0.73
C VAL A 71 -2.87 -14.36 -2.23
N ILE A 72 -1.66 -14.64 -2.69
CA ILE A 72 -1.35 -14.84 -4.10
C ILE A 72 -0.37 -16.00 -4.23
N ARG A 73 -0.76 -17.06 -4.95
CA ARG A 73 0.09 -18.24 -5.10
C ARG A 73 1.36 -17.93 -5.88
N ALA A 74 2.51 -18.29 -5.31
CA ALA A 74 3.80 -18.08 -5.94
C ALA A 74 3.93 -18.90 -7.24
N ASN A 75 4.52 -18.30 -8.28
CA ASN A 75 4.75 -18.91 -9.59
C ASN A 75 3.47 -19.42 -10.28
N LYS A 76 2.31 -18.81 -10.00
CA LYS A 76 1.08 -19.14 -10.72
C LYS A 76 1.06 -18.54 -12.12
N ASP A 77 0.33 -19.18 -13.03
CA ASP A 77 0.00 -18.59 -14.32
C ASP A 77 -1.25 -17.71 -14.20
N TYR A 78 -1.48 -16.85 -15.19
CA TYR A 78 -2.68 -16.01 -15.25
C TYR A 78 -3.96 -16.85 -15.23
N GLY A 79 -4.91 -16.50 -14.35
CA GLY A 79 -6.19 -17.19 -14.20
C GLY A 79 -6.14 -18.48 -13.39
N ASP A 80 -4.98 -18.87 -12.87
CA ASP A 80 -4.91 -19.97 -11.91
C ASP A 80 -5.44 -19.56 -10.53
N ALA A 81 -5.90 -20.56 -9.77
CA ALA A 81 -6.23 -20.44 -8.35
C ALA A 81 -5.04 -20.02 -7.49
N ASP A 82 -5.32 -19.16 -6.51
CA ASP A 82 -4.41 -18.77 -5.43
C ASP A 82 -4.45 -19.79 -4.29
N PHE A 83 -5.65 -20.24 -3.94
CA PHE A 83 -5.88 -21.37 -3.03
C PHE A 83 -7.29 -21.94 -3.25
N THR A 84 -7.53 -23.12 -2.69
CA THR A 84 -8.83 -23.79 -2.73
C THR A 84 -9.30 -24.04 -1.32
N THR A 85 -10.53 -23.64 -0.99
CA THR A 85 -11.14 -23.97 0.31
C THR A 85 -12.67 -24.00 0.24
N SER A 86 -13.28 -24.63 1.24
CA SER A 86 -14.72 -24.60 1.47
C SER A 86 -15.07 -23.50 2.47
N ALA A 87 -16.17 -22.79 2.24
CA ALA A 87 -16.59 -21.63 3.02
C ALA A 87 -18.12 -21.52 3.13
N LEU A 88 -18.60 -20.55 3.90
CA LEU A 88 -19.96 -20.02 3.84
C LEU A 88 -19.90 -18.59 3.34
N ASP A 89 -20.82 -18.19 2.48
CA ASP A 89 -21.05 -16.77 2.21
C ASP A 89 -21.55 -16.09 3.51
N LEU A 90 -20.83 -15.07 3.97
CA LEU A 90 -21.04 -14.45 5.28
C LEU A 90 -22.42 -13.75 5.38
N GLN A 91 -22.92 -13.22 4.26
CA GLN A 91 -24.20 -12.50 4.24
C GLN A 91 -25.39 -13.47 4.20
N THR A 92 -25.27 -14.58 3.47
CA THR A 92 -26.40 -15.44 3.12
C THR A 92 -26.37 -16.83 3.75
N ASP A 93 -25.29 -17.19 4.45
CA ASP A 93 -24.98 -18.54 4.94
C ASP A 93 -24.94 -19.60 3.82
N THR A 94 -24.80 -19.19 2.56
CA THR A 94 -24.80 -20.12 1.42
C THR A 94 -23.51 -20.94 1.43
N PRO A 95 -23.57 -22.29 1.40
CA PRO A 95 -22.37 -23.12 1.37
C PRO A 95 -21.62 -22.99 0.05
N ILE A 96 -20.30 -22.83 0.17
CA ILE A 96 -19.32 -22.78 -0.91
C ILE A 96 -18.41 -23.98 -0.73
N THR A 97 -18.41 -24.90 -1.70
CA THR A 97 -17.67 -26.16 -1.57
C THR A 97 -16.46 -26.14 -2.49
N ASP A 98 -15.27 -26.30 -1.91
CA ASP A 98 -13.99 -26.44 -2.59
C ASP A 98 -13.82 -25.44 -3.75
N HIS A 99 -14.00 -24.16 -3.44
CA HIS A 99 -13.91 -23.08 -4.43
C HIS A 99 -12.46 -22.71 -4.69
N ASP A 100 -12.13 -22.54 -5.97
CA ASP A 100 -10.83 -22.07 -6.45
C ASP A 100 -10.84 -20.54 -6.49
N TYR A 101 -10.35 -19.92 -5.42
CA TYR A 101 -10.24 -18.46 -5.33
C TYR A 101 -9.13 -17.96 -6.23
N ARG A 102 -9.43 -16.97 -7.07
CA ARG A 102 -8.50 -16.40 -8.06
C ARG A 102 -8.39 -14.89 -7.93
N GLY A 103 -7.44 -14.31 -8.65
CA GLY A 103 -7.28 -12.86 -8.73
C GLY A 103 -6.75 -12.21 -7.45
N GLY A 104 -6.05 -12.96 -6.60
CA GLY A 104 -5.44 -12.41 -5.39
C GLY A 104 -6.48 -12.03 -4.35
N PRO A 105 -7.24 -12.99 -3.80
CA PRO A 105 -8.17 -12.74 -2.71
C PRO A 105 -7.47 -12.11 -1.49
N PHE A 106 -8.23 -11.30 -0.76
CA PHE A 106 -7.81 -10.78 0.54
C PHE A 106 -8.32 -11.70 1.64
N VAL A 107 -7.48 -12.02 2.61
CA VAL A 107 -7.81 -12.92 3.72
C VAL A 107 -7.55 -12.20 5.04
N ILE A 108 -8.56 -12.21 5.91
CA ILE A 108 -8.46 -11.75 7.29
C ILE A 108 -8.30 -12.99 8.16
N ASP A 109 -7.20 -13.05 8.90
CA ASP A 109 -6.93 -14.17 9.81
C ASP A 109 -7.98 -14.23 10.93
N ILE A 110 -8.18 -15.43 11.49
CA ILE A 110 -9.11 -15.67 12.59
C ILE A 110 -8.85 -14.75 13.79
N ASP A 111 -7.58 -14.36 14.03
CA ASP A 111 -7.22 -13.43 15.11
C ASP A 111 -7.87 -12.05 14.97
N TYR A 112 -8.27 -11.66 13.75
CA TYR A 112 -8.94 -10.39 13.45
C TYR A 112 -10.41 -10.54 13.06
N ALA A 113 -10.92 -11.77 12.89
CA ALA A 113 -12.28 -12.01 12.38
C ALA A 113 -13.37 -11.38 13.27
N ASP A 114 -13.24 -11.44 14.60
CA ASP A 114 -14.17 -10.84 15.56
C ASP A 114 -14.22 -9.29 15.42
N LEU A 115 -13.09 -8.66 15.11
CA LEU A 115 -13.00 -7.21 14.88
C LEU A 115 -13.56 -6.82 13.50
N ALA A 116 -13.27 -7.64 12.48
CA ALA A 116 -13.63 -7.38 11.09
C ALA A 116 -15.12 -7.57 10.81
N THR A 117 -15.74 -8.61 11.38
CA THR A 117 -17.13 -8.99 11.10
C THR A 117 -18.14 -7.84 11.21
N PRO A 118 -18.21 -7.06 12.30
CA PRO A 118 -19.17 -5.95 12.39
C PRO A 118 -18.92 -4.83 11.35
N ILE A 119 -17.68 -4.64 10.91
CA ILE A 119 -17.33 -3.68 9.85
C ILE A 119 -17.82 -4.20 8.50
N ILE A 120 -17.57 -5.49 8.22
CA ILE A 120 -18.00 -6.16 6.99
C ILE A 120 -19.52 -6.18 6.89
N GLU A 121 -20.23 -6.55 7.94
CA GLU A 121 -21.70 -6.58 7.95
C GLU A 121 -22.30 -5.18 7.71
N ALA A 122 -21.71 -4.15 8.33
CA ALA A 122 -22.12 -2.76 8.10
C ALA A 122 -21.85 -2.33 6.66
N TRP A 123 -20.69 -2.68 6.10
CA TRP A 123 -20.37 -2.43 4.70
C TRP A 123 -21.35 -3.12 3.76
N GLN A 124 -21.56 -4.44 3.91
CA GLN A 124 -22.44 -5.22 3.05
C GLN A 124 -23.91 -4.78 3.12
N ALA A 125 -24.34 -4.16 4.23
CA ALA A 125 -25.68 -3.58 4.31
C ALA A 125 -25.90 -2.43 3.31
N ASP A 126 -24.86 -1.64 3.05
CA ASP A 126 -24.87 -0.53 2.09
C ASP A 126 -24.34 -0.95 0.70
N ASN A 127 -23.60 -2.06 0.63
CA ASN A 127 -22.85 -2.56 -0.52
C ASN A 127 -23.10 -4.07 -0.73
N PRO A 128 -24.34 -4.49 -1.02
CA PRO A 128 -24.73 -5.90 -0.95
C PRO A 128 -24.04 -6.80 -1.99
N ASP A 129 -23.46 -6.22 -3.05
CA ASP A 129 -22.72 -6.96 -4.07
C ASP A 129 -21.27 -7.29 -3.63
N THR A 130 -20.79 -6.72 -2.52
CA THR A 130 -19.45 -7.04 -1.97
C THR A 130 -19.51 -8.39 -1.24
N ALA A 131 -19.03 -9.46 -1.85
CA ALA A 131 -19.00 -10.79 -1.22
C ALA A 131 -17.88 -10.89 -0.18
N VAL A 132 -18.15 -11.63 0.90
CA VAL A 132 -17.16 -12.06 1.90
C VAL A 132 -17.55 -13.45 2.34
N HIS A 133 -16.59 -14.37 2.42
CA HIS A 133 -16.82 -15.75 2.81
C HIS A 133 -16.11 -16.05 4.14
N GLU A 134 -16.70 -16.89 4.98
CA GLU A 134 -16.08 -17.43 6.19
C GLU A 134 -15.59 -18.86 5.91
N SER A 135 -14.30 -19.12 6.08
CA SER A 135 -13.72 -20.45 5.83
C SER A 135 -14.31 -21.50 6.78
N THR A 136 -14.65 -22.68 6.25
CA THR A 136 -15.19 -23.81 7.05
C THR A 136 -14.16 -24.92 7.28
N ALA A 137 -12.99 -24.79 6.64
CA ALA A 137 -11.88 -25.72 6.71
C ALA A 137 -10.57 -24.93 6.75
N THR A 138 -9.56 -25.50 7.42
CA THR A 138 -8.19 -24.99 7.35
C THR A 138 -7.71 -25.03 5.90
N PHE A 139 -7.01 -23.99 5.46
CA PHE A 139 -6.38 -23.95 4.14
C PHE A 139 -5.02 -23.25 4.22
N ASP A 140 -4.14 -23.58 3.27
CA ASP A 140 -2.86 -22.90 3.14
C ASP A 140 -2.92 -21.91 1.97
N GLY A 141 -2.32 -20.74 2.14
CA GLY A 141 -2.22 -19.71 1.12
C GLY A 141 -0.89 -18.98 1.20
N ASP A 142 -0.30 -18.65 0.05
CA ASP A 142 0.93 -17.87 -0.02
C ASP A 142 0.60 -16.38 0.21
N VAL A 143 1.00 -15.83 1.36
CA VAL A 143 0.78 -14.41 1.70
C VAL A 143 1.82 -13.56 1.00
N SER A 144 1.42 -12.84 -0.05
CA SER A 144 2.31 -11.98 -0.83
C SER A 144 2.59 -10.66 -0.12
N LEU A 145 1.56 -10.07 0.51
CA LEU A 145 1.67 -8.88 1.36
C LEU A 145 0.76 -9.02 2.58
N THR A 146 1.19 -8.44 3.70
CA THR A 146 0.30 -8.19 4.85
C THR A 146 0.06 -6.69 4.92
N LEU A 147 -1.18 -6.29 4.67
CA LEU A 147 -1.66 -4.91 4.76
C LEU A 147 -2.08 -4.66 6.20
N VAL A 148 -1.62 -3.54 6.74
CA VAL A 148 -1.81 -3.21 8.18
C VAL A 148 -2.31 -1.79 8.39
N ILE A 149 -2.13 -0.91 7.40
CA ILE A 149 -2.57 0.48 7.47
C ILE A 149 -3.19 0.88 6.14
N ALA A 150 -4.28 1.64 6.21
CA ALA A 150 -4.91 2.23 5.04
C ALA A 150 -3.99 3.35 4.50
N PRO A 151 -3.61 3.33 3.21
CA PRO A 151 -2.69 4.33 2.66
C PRO A 151 -3.28 5.74 2.76
N THR A 152 -2.46 6.71 3.15
CA THR A 152 -2.77 8.14 2.93
C THR A 152 -2.57 8.45 1.45
N ILE A 153 -3.55 9.11 0.83
CA ILE A 153 -3.65 9.22 -0.63
C ILE A 153 -3.76 10.69 -1.02
N ALA A 154 -2.96 11.12 -1.99
CA ALA A 154 -3.07 12.41 -2.67
C ALA A 154 -3.26 12.25 -4.17
N MET A 155 -3.98 13.19 -4.77
CA MET A 155 -4.18 13.32 -6.22
C MET A 155 -3.60 14.63 -6.72
N VAL A 156 -2.89 14.59 -7.84
CA VAL A 156 -2.47 15.81 -8.53
C VAL A 156 -3.67 16.44 -9.23
N ALA A 157 -3.92 17.73 -8.98
CA ALA A 157 -4.93 18.54 -9.65
C ALA A 157 -4.49 18.92 -11.08
N ASP A 158 -4.24 17.91 -11.92
CA ASP A 158 -3.69 18.05 -13.28
C ASP A 158 -4.73 18.43 -14.36
N GLY A 159 -5.93 18.82 -13.94
CA GLY A 159 -7.08 19.10 -14.81
C GLY A 159 -7.86 17.86 -15.25
N ASN A 160 -7.35 16.66 -14.97
CA ASN A 160 -7.96 15.37 -15.27
C ASN A 160 -8.12 14.49 -14.03
N GLN A 161 -7.95 15.05 -12.83
CA GLN A 161 -8.15 14.39 -11.53
C GLN A 161 -9.53 13.71 -11.38
N LYS A 162 -10.53 14.14 -12.17
CA LYS A 162 -11.85 13.50 -12.23
C LYS A 162 -11.81 12.00 -12.60
N ILE A 163 -10.74 11.56 -13.26
CA ILE A 163 -10.51 10.16 -13.65
C ILE A 163 -10.21 9.33 -12.39
N ALA A 164 -9.14 9.67 -11.67
CA ALA A 164 -8.79 9.07 -10.37
C ALA A 164 -9.95 9.16 -9.38
N ARG A 165 -10.58 10.33 -9.25
CA ARG A 165 -11.79 10.54 -8.44
C ARG A 165 -12.88 9.52 -8.78
N GLY A 166 -13.12 9.25 -10.06
CA GLY A 166 -14.11 8.27 -10.49
C GLY A 166 -13.78 6.86 -10.02
N TYR A 167 -12.51 6.46 -10.06
CA TYR A 167 -12.04 5.17 -9.55
C TYR A 167 -12.22 5.07 -8.03
N MET A 168 -11.81 6.11 -7.28
CA MET A 168 -11.98 6.16 -5.82
C MET A 168 -13.45 6.15 -5.39
N GLN A 169 -14.31 6.86 -6.12
CA GLN A 169 -15.76 6.86 -5.90
C GLN A 169 -16.38 5.50 -6.15
N ALA A 170 -15.96 4.80 -7.20
CA ALA A 170 -16.45 3.45 -7.50
C ALA A 170 -15.99 2.44 -6.45
N ALA A 171 -14.80 2.63 -5.88
CA ALA A 171 -14.31 1.84 -4.75
C ALA A 171 -14.83 2.32 -3.39
N LYS A 172 -15.54 3.45 -3.32
CA LYS A 172 -16.01 4.09 -2.07
C LYS A 172 -14.87 4.37 -1.07
N ILE A 173 -13.69 4.72 -1.57
CA ILE A 173 -12.57 5.18 -0.75
C ILE A 173 -12.66 6.70 -0.62
N PRO A 174 -12.82 7.26 0.60
CA PRO A 174 -12.95 8.70 0.79
C PRO A 174 -11.60 9.42 0.80
N ASP A 175 -11.64 10.74 0.73
CA ASP A 175 -10.49 11.57 1.11
C ASP A 175 -10.21 11.52 2.63
N SER A 176 -9.16 12.20 3.08
CA SER A 176 -8.74 12.24 4.49
C SER A 176 -9.76 12.87 5.44
N GLN A 177 -10.76 13.60 4.92
CA GLN A 177 -11.87 14.13 5.72
C GLN A 177 -13.10 13.21 5.74
N GLY A 178 -13.03 12.06 5.06
CA GLY A 178 -14.13 11.12 4.93
C GLY A 178 -15.13 11.49 3.82
N ASP A 179 -14.76 12.40 2.90
CA ASP A 179 -15.63 12.78 1.79
C ASP A 179 -15.41 11.87 0.57
N LEU A 180 -16.43 11.11 0.21
CA LEU A 180 -16.44 10.26 -0.99
C LEU A 180 -16.46 11.07 -2.29
N ALA A 181 -16.85 12.34 -2.24
CA ALA A 181 -16.92 13.17 -3.43
C ALA A 181 -15.53 13.56 -3.98
N TRP A 182 -14.47 13.54 -3.15
CA TRP A 182 -13.12 13.97 -3.52
C TRP A 182 -13.15 15.35 -4.20
N ALA A 183 -13.82 16.32 -3.60
CA ALA A 183 -14.04 17.63 -4.23
C ALA A 183 -12.71 18.30 -4.65
N ASP A 184 -12.75 19.22 -5.62
CA ASP A 184 -11.53 19.93 -6.08
C ASP A 184 -10.86 20.75 -4.97
N ASN A 185 -11.54 20.97 -3.84
CA ASN A 185 -11.02 21.65 -2.65
C ASN A 185 -10.73 20.67 -1.49
N SER A 186 -10.67 19.36 -1.77
CA SER A 186 -10.19 18.36 -0.83
C SER A 186 -8.75 18.71 -0.41
N PRO A 187 -8.36 18.54 0.86
CA PRO A 187 -6.98 18.76 1.28
C PRO A 187 -5.98 17.82 0.60
N ASP A 188 -6.46 16.70 0.06
CA ASP A 188 -5.63 15.69 -0.60
C ASP A 188 -5.62 15.85 -2.13
N MET A 189 -6.16 16.96 -2.64
CA MET A 189 -6.13 17.34 -4.05
C MET A 189 -5.07 18.43 -4.24
N LEU A 190 -3.85 18.02 -4.53
CA LEU A 190 -2.68 18.90 -4.54
C LEU A 190 -2.52 19.60 -5.89
N ASP A 191 -2.47 20.92 -5.89
CA ASP A 191 -2.14 21.68 -7.09
C ASP A 191 -0.63 21.76 -7.37
N ILE A 192 -0.27 22.33 -8.51
CA ILE A 192 1.13 22.42 -8.97
C ILE A 192 1.98 23.31 -8.05
N ASP A 193 1.40 24.38 -7.48
CA ASP A 193 2.12 25.29 -6.60
C ASP A 193 2.35 24.61 -5.23
N GLU A 194 1.36 23.86 -4.74
CA GLU A 194 1.49 23.06 -3.52
C GLU A 194 2.54 21.96 -3.68
N LEU A 195 2.54 21.25 -4.81
CA LEU A 195 3.51 20.19 -5.08
C LEU A 195 4.93 20.72 -5.26
N SER A 196 5.09 21.87 -5.93
CA SER A 196 6.42 22.44 -6.21
C SER A 196 7.07 23.10 -5.00
N GLY A 197 6.29 23.44 -3.97
CA GLY A 197 6.82 24.10 -2.79
C GLY A 197 7.34 25.53 -3.05
N PRO A 198 7.95 26.16 -2.02
CA PRO A 198 8.42 27.53 -2.09
C PRO A 198 9.74 27.73 -2.88
N THR A 199 10.52 26.68 -3.17
CA THR A 199 11.83 26.81 -3.83
C THR A 199 12.07 25.79 -4.94
N GLU A 200 13.06 26.04 -5.79
CA GLU A 200 13.52 25.10 -6.84
C GLU A 200 14.87 24.44 -6.47
N ASP A 201 15.45 24.81 -5.32
CA ASP A 201 16.75 24.31 -4.84
C ASP A 201 16.57 23.18 -3.80
N SER A 202 15.41 23.13 -3.14
CA SER A 202 15.00 22.07 -2.23
C SER A 202 13.90 21.28 -2.92
N HIS A 203 14.07 19.97 -3.04
CA HIS A 203 13.10 19.09 -3.70
C HIS A 203 12.31 18.28 -2.67
N ASN A 204 12.08 18.87 -1.50
CA ASN A 204 11.35 18.27 -0.39
C ASN A 204 10.68 19.36 0.47
N ASP A 205 10.29 20.46 -0.16
CA ASP A 205 9.64 21.60 0.48
C ASP A 205 8.20 21.84 -0.02
N GLY A 206 7.73 21.00 -0.94
CA GLY A 206 6.34 20.88 -1.35
C GLY A 206 5.44 20.09 -0.38
N ALA A 207 4.15 20.06 -0.69
CA ALA A 207 3.09 19.45 0.13
C ALA A 207 3.17 17.92 0.28
N LEU A 208 4.11 17.27 -0.39
CA LEU A 208 4.39 15.84 -0.21
C LEU A 208 5.13 15.56 1.10
N PHE A 209 5.73 16.58 1.71
CA PHE A 209 6.58 16.48 2.88
C PHE A 209 6.07 17.33 4.04
N ASP A 210 6.37 16.90 5.26
CA ASP A 210 6.23 17.74 6.44
C ASP A 210 7.47 18.63 6.66
N ASP A 211 7.46 19.40 7.76
CA ASP A 211 8.55 20.32 8.11
C ASP A 211 9.88 19.59 8.39
N ASP A 212 9.86 18.28 8.68
CA ASP A 212 11.03 17.45 8.92
C ASP A 212 11.55 16.78 7.63
N GLY A 213 10.82 16.92 6.52
CA GLY A 213 11.14 16.34 5.23
C GLY A 213 10.68 14.89 5.09
N ASP A 214 9.79 14.41 5.96
CA ASP A 214 9.19 13.09 5.91
C ASP A 214 7.92 13.10 5.04
N PRO A 215 7.65 12.07 4.22
CA PRO A 215 6.46 12.03 3.39
C PRO A 215 5.16 11.97 4.21
N VAL A 216 4.18 12.80 3.85
CA VAL A 216 2.86 12.80 4.51
C VAL A 216 1.82 11.93 3.80
N TYR A 217 2.08 11.59 2.53
CA TYR A 217 1.26 10.68 1.73
C TYR A 217 2.00 9.37 1.49
N CYS A 218 1.23 8.27 1.46
CA CYS A 218 1.72 6.95 1.07
C CYS A 218 1.56 6.74 -0.44
N GLN A 219 0.49 7.31 -1.02
CA GLN A 219 0.14 7.23 -2.42
C GLN A 219 0.01 8.62 -3.04
N LEU A 220 0.69 8.86 -4.16
CA LEU A 220 0.44 9.99 -5.06
C LEU A 220 -0.01 9.46 -6.42
N MET A 221 -0.90 10.19 -7.10
CA MET A 221 -1.34 9.81 -8.44
C MET A 221 -1.56 11.00 -9.37
N SER A 222 -1.21 10.83 -10.65
CA SER A 222 -1.50 11.79 -11.73
C SER A 222 -2.06 11.05 -12.94
N MET A 223 -3.14 11.57 -13.54
CA MET A 223 -3.91 10.84 -14.54
C MET A 223 -3.60 11.30 -15.97
N HIS A 224 -3.26 12.57 -16.16
CA HIS A 224 -3.05 13.13 -17.49
C HIS A 224 -2.31 14.48 -17.46
N TRP A 225 -1.37 14.66 -16.54
CA TRP A 225 -0.54 15.87 -16.56
C TRP A 225 0.25 15.97 -17.87
N GLY A 226 0.24 17.15 -18.51
CA GLY A 226 0.79 17.33 -19.84
C GLY A 226 2.31 17.39 -19.84
N VAL A 227 2.97 16.82 -20.86
CA VAL A 227 4.44 16.87 -21.00
C VAL A 227 4.96 18.31 -20.99
N ASN A 228 4.30 19.23 -21.69
CA ASN A 228 4.70 20.64 -21.67
C ASN A 228 4.50 21.28 -20.28
N ASP A 229 3.50 20.84 -19.52
CA ASP A 229 3.26 21.37 -18.18
C ASP A 229 4.37 20.88 -17.23
N ALA A 230 4.82 19.62 -17.36
CA ALA A 230 5.98 19.10 -16.65
C ALA A 230 7.29 19.77 -17.05
N GLU A 231 7.50 20.06 -18.33
CA GLU A 231 8.67 20.82 -18.80
C GLU A 231 8.69 22.26 -18.25
N ASN A 232 7.52 22.87 -18.07
CA ASN A 232 7.39 24.21 -17.51
C ASN A 232 7.45 24.25 -15.98
N ASN A 233 7.19 23.12 -15.32
CA ASN A 233 7.23 22.97 -13.86
C ASN A 233 8.09 21.75 -13.49
N PRO A 234 9.40 21.77 -13.79
CA PRO A 234 10.28 20.62 -13.55
C PRO A 234 10.38 20.26 -12.07
N GLU A 235 10.09 21.22 -11.18
CA GLU A 235 10.14 21.05 -9.73
C GLU A 235 9.18 20.00 -9.22
N VAL A 236 7.95 19.91 -9.74
CA VAL A 236 7.00 18.85 -9.36
C VAL A 236 7.60 17.47 -9.60
N VAL A 237 8.34 17.26 -10.70
CA VAL A 237 8.98 15.96 -10.97
C VAL A 237 10.17 15.74 -10.03
N ALA A 238 10.89 16.80 -9.64
CA ALA A 238 11.97 16.72 -8.67
C ALA A 238 11.46 16.33 -7.27
N GLU A 239 10.39 16.98 -6.81
CA GLU A 239 9.66 16.68 -5.59
C GLU A 239 9.14 15.24 -5.58
N VAL A 240 8.48 14.79 -6.65
CA VAL A 240 8.04 13.38 -6.78
C VAL A 240 9.23 12.42 -6.77
N ARG A 241 10.38 12.78 -7.35
CA ARG A 241 11.58 11.94 -7.30
C ARG A 241 12.09 11.79 -5.87
N SER A 242 12.14 12.88 -5.09
CA SER A 242 12.52 12.84 -3.67
C SER A 242 11.53 12.07 -2.83
N TYR A 243 10.24 12.21 -3.14
CA TYR A 243 9.16 11.49 -2.46
C TYR A 243 9.34 9.98 -2.63
N LEU A 244 9.74 9.55 -3.83
CA LEU A 244 10.07 8.17 -4.14
C LEU A 244 11.43 7.69 -3.59
N GLN A 245 12.22 8.54 -2.92
CA GLN A 245 13.36 8.07 -2.10
C GLN A 245 12.93 7.50 -0.75
N HIS A 246 11.62 7.54 -0.47
CA HIS A 246 10.96 6.91 0.66
C HIS A 246 10.05 5.79 0.15
N PRO A 247 9.60 4.85 1.00
CA PRO A 247 8.77 3.72 0.59
C PRO A 247 7.30 4.08 0.37
N THR A 248 7.11 5.04 -0.51
CA THR A 248 5.85 5.56 -1.00
C THR A 248 5.56 4.96 -2.38
N HIS A 249 4.42 5.34 -2.97
CA HIS A 249 4.08 4.93 -4.33
C HIS A 249 3.57 6.10 -5.16
N PHE A 250 4.01 6.13 -6.42
CA PHE A 250 3.53 7.07 -7.43
C PHE A 250 2.87 6.29 -8.58
N PHE A 251 1.61 6.63 -8.86
CA PHE A 251 0.87 6.10 -10.00
C PHE A 251 0.72 7.18 -11.08
N ALA A 252 1.04 6.84 -12.33
CA ALA A 252 0.73 7.70 -13.47
C ALA A 252 -0.02 6.96 -14.57
N GLU A 253 -0.94 7.69 -15.23
CA GLU A 253 -1.72 7.17 -16.34
C GLU A 253 -1.60 8.09 -17.58
N CYS A 254 -1.71 7.51 -18.78
CA CYS A 254 -1.69 8.25 -20.06
C CYS A 254 -0.52 9.26 -20.17
N GLN A 255 -0.81 10.53 -20.45
CA GLN A 255 0.22 11.55 -20.65
C GLN A 255 1.08 11.83 -19.42
N ALA A 256 0.56 11.58 -18.21
CA ALA A 256 1.34 11.77 -17.00
C ALA A 256 2.57 10.85 -17.01
N VAL A 257 2.48 9.65 -17.58
CA VAL A 257 3.61 8.72 -17.67
C VAL A 257 4.77 9.37 -18.43
N ASN A 258 4.57 9.88 -19.66
CA ASN A 258 5.65 10.56 -20.36
C ASN A 258 6.02 11.91 -19.72
N ALA A 259 5.08 12.62 -19.09
CA ALA A 259 5.37 13.88 -18.42
C ALA A 259 6.38 13.69 -17.27
N PHE A 260 6.21 12.67 -16.44
CA PHE A 260 7.14 12.34 -15.38
C PHE A 260 8.37 11.58 -15.89
N GLU A 261 8.20 10.52 -16.68
CA GLU A 261 9.30 9.66 -17.11
C GLU A 261 10.27 10.39 -18.07
N ASN A 262 9.77 11.27 -18.94
CA ASN A 262 10.62 11.99 -19.90
C ASN A 262 11.15 13.34 -19.41
N SER A 263 10.74 13.80 -18.23
CA SER A 263 11.26 15.01 -17.61
C SER A 263 12.75 14.88 -17.20
N ILE A 264 13.40 16.02 -16.97
CA ILE A 264 14.80 16.13 -16.58
C ILE A 264 15.10 15.48 -15.21
N HIS A 265 14.13 15.47 -14.29
CA HIS A 265 14.20 14.77 -13.00
C HIS A 265 13.58 13.36 -13.05
N GLY A 266 13.07 12.96 -14.21
CA GLY A 266 12.36 11.71 -14.45
C GLY A 266 13.26 10.49 -14.61
N LYS A 267 12.93 9.64 -15.59
CA LYS A 267 13.62 8.37 -15.85
C LYS A 267 13.52 7.44 -14.64
N PHE A 268 12.33 7.22 -14.10
CA PHE A 268 12.17 6.41 -12.89
C PHE A 268 12.41 4.93 -13.21
N LEU A 269 11.77 4.41 -14.26
CA LEU A 269 11.82 2.98 -14.63
C LEU A 269 12.73 2.70 -15.84
N THR A 270 13.06 3.72 -16.62
CA THR A 270 13.79 3.59 -17.89
C THR A 270 15.08 4.39 -17.89
N PRO A 271 16.09 4.00 -18.67
CA PRO A 271 17.33 4.78 -18.80
C PRO A 271 17.13 6.05 -19.64
N ASN A 272 16.33 5.99 -20.71
CA ASN A 272 16.17 7.10 -21.66
C ASN A 272 14.73 7.54 -21.89
N GLY A 273 13.75 7.02 -21.16
CA GLY A 273 12.34 7.39 -21.31
C GLY A 273 11.53 6.45 -22.18
N PHE A 274 10.28 6.84 -22.40
CA PHE A 274 9.38 6.15 -23.30
C PHE A 274 9.15 6.90 -24.62
N LEU A 275 8.85 6.11 -25.64
CA LEU A 275 8.13 6.50 -26.83
C LEU A 275 6.65 6.13 -26.64
N ILE A 276 5.76 6.86 -27.31
CA ILE A 276 4.33 6.52 -27.34
C ILE A 276 4.15 5.26 -28.19
N GLY A 277 3.56 4.23 -27.61
CA GLY A 277 3.18 2.98 -28.26
C GLY A 277 1.77 3.02 -28.86
N ASP A 278 1.49 2.07 -29.75
CA ASP A 278 0.16 1.83 -30.29
C ASP A 278 -0.68 1.04 -29.28
N LYS A 279 -2.00 1.30 -29.25
CA LYS A 279 -2.92 0.53 -28.38
C LYS A 279 -2.94 -0.94 -28.83
N PRO A 280 -2.57 -1.90 -27.97
CA PRO A 280 -2.67 -3.32 -28.33
C PRO A 280 -4.12 -3.75 -28.49
N ASP A 281 -4.34 -4.81 -29.28
CA ASP A 281 -5.65 -5.48 -29.42
C ASP A 281 -5.65 -6.89 -28.80
N ALA A 282 -4.49 -7.38 -28.37
CA ALA A 282 -4.29 -8.64 -27.65
C ALA A 282 -3.08 -8.48 -26.71
N TYR A 283 -3.07 -9.25 -25.63
CA TYR A 283 -2.12 -9.05 -24.53
C TYR A 283 -1.45 -10.35 -24.10
N ASP A 284 -0.17 -10.24 -23.73
CA ASP A 284 0.52 -11.25 -22.94
C ASP A 284 0.64 -10.74 -21.49
N PHE A 285 0.37 -11.64 -20.54
CA PHE A 285 0.42 -11.36 -19.10
C PHE A 285 1.68 -11.97 -18.51
N SER A 286 2.37 -11.20 -17.67
CA SER A 286 3.55 -11.64 -16.94
C SER A 286 3.38 -11.36 -15.45
N ASN A 287 4.16 -12.04 -14.61
CA ASN A 287 4.21 -11.77 -13.17
C ASN A 287 2.83 -11.91 -12.49
N ALA A 288 2.07 -12.93 -12.90
CA ALA A 288 0.73 -13.21 -12.37
C ALA A 288 0.74 -13.59 -10.88
N ASP A 289 1.90 -13.80 -10.27
CA ASP A 289 2.09 -14.04 -8.84
C ASP A 289 2.45 -12.78 -8.04
N LYS A 290 2.40 -11.58 -8.66
CA LYS A 290 2.61 -10.28 -8.00
C LYS A 290 1.30 -9.55 -7.73
N PRO A 291 1.19 -8.72 -6.68
CA PRO A 291 -0.05 -8.00 -6.37
C PRO A 291 -0.55 -7.09 -7.50
N PHE A 292 0.32 -6.30 -8.13
CA PHE A 292 -0.06 -5.54 -9.34
C PHE A 292 -0.49 -6.39 -10.55
N GLY A 293 -0.12 -7.68 -10.61
CA GLY A 293 -0.53 -8.60 -11.67
C GLY A 293 -1.89 -9.28 -11.43
N GLN A 294 -2.56 -8.99 -10.31
CA GLN A 294 -3.79 -9.68 -9.93
C GLN A 294 -5.02 -9.18 -10.70
N LEU A 295 -5.52 -10.08 -11.55
CA LEU A 295 -6.72 -9.92 -12.36
C LEU A 295 -7.45 -11.27 -12.46
N ASP A 296 -8.75 -11.22 -12.74
CA ASP A 296 -9.55 -12.37 -13.17
C ASP A 296 -10.56 -11.86 -14.21
N GLY A 297 -10.67 -12.56 -15.35
CA GLY A 297 -11.49 -12.14 -16.49
C GLY A 297 -10.70 -11.69 -17.73
N GLU A 298 -11.39 -11.13 -18.71
CA GLU A 298 -10.80 -10.60 -19.95
C GLU A 298 -10.37 -9.14 -19.73
N PHE A 299 -9.11 -8.80 -20.05
CA PHE A 299 -8.60 -7.43 -20.00
C PHE A 299 -8.74 -6.74 -21.36
N GLN A 300 -9.20 -5.50 -21.35
CA GLN A 300 -9.19 -4.63 -22.51
C GLN A 300 -8.58 -3.27 -22.15
N SER A 301 -7.50 -2.89 -22.84
CA SER A 301 -6.94 -1.55 -22.72
C SER A 301 -7.83 -0.50 -23.39
N VAL A 302 -7.77 0.72 -22.88
CA VAL A 302 -8.48 1.87 -23.47
C VAL A 302 -7.53 2.71 -24.33
N GLY A 303 -8.12 3.58 -25.15
CA GLY A 303 -7.35 4.57 -25.90
C GLY A 303 -6.90 5.74 -25.03
N GLY A 304 -6.45 6.79 -25.68
CA GLY A 304 -5.98 8.01 -25.03
C GLY A 304 -5.01 8.73 -25.95
N SER A 305 -4.35 9.75 -25.43
CA SER A 305 -3.20 10.35 -26.10
C SER A 305 -1.99 9.40 -26.08
N GLU A 306 -1.89 8.55 -25.05
CA GLU A 306 -0.79 7.59 -24.85
C GLU A 306 -1.36 6.25 -24.35
N PRO A 307 -1.73 5.34 -25.27
CA PRO A 307 -2.42 4.09 -24.93
C PRO A 307 -1.49 2.95 -24.47
N ALA A 308 -0.20 3.04 -24.78
CA ALA A 308 0.84 2.10 -24.42
C ALA A 308 2.21 2.78 -24.55
N TYR A 309 3.28 2.12 -24.10
CA TYR A 309 4.63 2.67 -24.07
C TYR A 309 5.63 1.73 -24.72
N THR A 310 6.59 2.31 -25.45
CA THR A 310 7.66 1.57 -26.13
C THR A 310 9.01 2.15 -25.73
N LEU A 311 9.97 1.29 -25.43
CA LEU A 311 11.34 1.72 -25.14
C LEU A 311 12.07 2.13 -26.44
N PRO A 312 12.99 3.11 -26.39
CA PRO A 312 13.89 3.39 -27.49
C PRO A 312 14.65 2.13 -27.94
N ASN A 313 14.94 2.03 -29.25
CA ASN A 313 15.57 0.84 -29.80
C ASN A 313 16.93 0.54 -29.14
N GLY A 314 17.03 -0.62 -28.49
CA GLY A 314 18.23 -1.07 -27.78
C GLY A 314 18.22 -0.80 -26.28
N ASP A 315 17.19 -0.14 -25.77
CA ASP A 315 16.98 0.05 -24.34
C ASP A 315 16.33 -1.17 -23.69
N SER A 316 16.47 -1.23 -22.37
CA SER A 316 15.75 -2.11 -21.46
C SER A 316 15.26 -1.30 -20.27
N TYR A 317 14.27 -1.82 -19.56
CA TYR A 317 13.95 -1.33 -18.23
C TYR A 317 15.16 -1.40 -17.29
N LYS A 318 15.16 -0.55 -16.27
CA LYS A 318 16.22 -0.54 -15.23
C LYS A 318 16.17 -1.78 -14.34
N GLU A 319 15.00 -2.41 -14.25
CA GLU A 319 14.74 -3.64 -13.49
C GLU A 319 14.02 -4.65 -14.39
N ASP A 320 14.28 -5.93 -14.17
CA ASP A 320 13.54 -7.03 -14.80
C ASP A 320 12.16 -7.20 -14.13
N ASP A 321 11.27 -7.99 -14.72
CA ASP A 321 9.96 -8.36 -14.14
C ASP A 321 9.01 -7.20 -13.77
N ILE A 322 9.25 -5.99 -14.28
CA ILE A 322 8.37 -4.83 -14.00
C ILE A 322 7.13 -4.77 -14.90
N VAL A 323 7.11 -5.47 -16.03
CA VAL A 323 5.99 -5.44 -16.98
C VAL A 323 4.99 -6.54 -16.65
N MET A 324 3.74 -6.16 -16.51
CA MET A 324 2.63 -7.05 -16.16
C MET A 324 1.75 -7.35 -17.37
N ILE A 325 1.55 -6.36 -18.25
CA ILE A 325 0.75 -6.49 -19.47
C ILE A 325 1.49 -5.84 -20.63
N THR A 326 1.71 -6.61 -21.71
CA THR A 326 2.34 -6.15 -22.95
C THR A 326 1.53 -6.60 -24.17
N GLU A 327 1.85 -6.06 -25.35
CA GLU A 327 1.24 -6.51 -26.61
C GLU A 327 1.57 -7.97 -26.88
N GLN A 328 0.57 -8.75 -27.27
CA GLN A 328 0.76 -10.16 -27.54
C GLN A 328 1.80 -10.42 -28.64
N GLY A 329 2.77 -11.27 -28.33
CA GLY A 329 3.80 -11.71 -29.28
C GLY A 329 4.90 -10.68 -29.55
N THR A 330 4.95 -9.57 -28.82
CA THR A 330 6.07 -8.63 -28.84
C THR A 330 7.01 -8.89 -27.64
N PRO A 331 8.29 -8.50 -27.73
CA PRO A 331 9.15 -8.49 -26.56
C PRO A 331 8.74 -7.36 -25.59
N VAL A 332 8.98 -7.57 -24.30
CA VAL A 332 8.93 -6.51 -23.28
C VAL A 332 9.68 -5.27 -23.76
N GLY A 333 9.08 -4.09 -23.58
CA GLY A 333 9.55 -2.82 -24.10
C GLY A 333 8.88 -2.39 -25.40
N VAL A 334 7.88 -3.14 -25.90
CA VAL A 334 7.14 -2.82 -27.13
C VAL A 334 5.65 -2.86 -26.85
N ASN A 335 5.03 -1.67 -26.86
CA ASN A 335 3.61 -1.46 -26.57
C ASN A 335 3.18 -2.07 -25.22
N ASP A 336 4.00 -1.86 -24.19
CA ASP A 336 3.69 -2.23 -22.82
C ASP A 336 2.55 -1.34 -22.28
N VAL A 337 1.60 -1.95 -21.57
CA VAL A 337 0.37 -1.28 -21.09
C VAL A 337 0.40 -1.07 -19.58
N TRP A 338 0.91 -2.03 -18.82
CA TRP A 338 0.95 -1.97 -17.36
C TRP A 338 2.33 -2.37 -16.85
N MET A 339 3.01 -1.43 -16.20
CA MET A 339 4.36 -1.62 -15.69
C MET A 339 4.49 -1.02 -14.30
N THR A 340 5.27 -1.68 -13.45
CA THR A 340 5.48 -1.27 -12.07
C THR A 340 6.82 -1.76 -11.53
N GLY A 341 7.58 -0.87 -10.90
CA GLY A 341 8.90 -1.19 -10.38
C GLY A 341 9.37 -0.19 -9.35
N LEU A 342 10.51 -0.46 -8.73
CA LEU A 342 11.12 0.47 -7.79
C LEU A 342 11.88 1.56 -8.56
N ILE A 343 11.88 2.77 -8.00
CA ILE A 343 12.61 3.89 -8.60
C ILE A 343 14.07 3.52 -8.84
N ASP A 344 14.58 3.89 -10.02
CA ASP A 344 15.95 3.63 -10.47
C ASP A 344 16.36 2.14 -10.55
N GLY A 345 15.42 1.20 -10.43
CA GLY A 345 15.71 -0.22 -10.39
C GLY A 345 16.62 -0.60 -9.21
N VAL A 346 16.47 0.09 -8.07
CA VAL A 346 17.30 -0.09 -6.86
C VAL A 346 17.20 -1.52 -6.29
N CYS A 347 16.23 -2.32 -6.72
CA CYS A 347 16.03 -3.70 -6.29
C CYS A 347 16.11 -4.73 -7.45
N PRO A 348 17.28 -5.03 -8.00
CA PRO A 348 17.41 -6.14 -8.93
C PRO A 348 17.35 -7.46 -8.15
N ALA A 349 16.17 -8.09 -8.14
CA ALA A 349 15.79 -9.33 -7.46
C ALA A 349 15.54 -9.22 -5.94
N ALA A 350 14.40 -9.76 -5.52
CA ALA A 350 13.89 -9.79 -4.15
C ALA A 350 14.94 -10.16 -3.09
N THR A 351 14.78 -9.60 -1.88
CA THR A 351 15.41 -9.96 -0.59
C THR A 351 16.53 -9.08 -0.02
N ASN A 352 16.59 -7.77 -0.33
CA ASN A 352 17.38 -6.85 0.48
C ASN A 352 16.51 -5.79 1.16
N GLN A 353 16.81 -5.50 2.42
CA GLN A 353 16.19 -4.41 3.22
C GLN A 353 16.27 -3.05 2.52
N SER A 354 17.21 -2.87 1.58
CA SER A 354 17.31 -1.68 0.72
C SER A 354 16.12 -1.46 -0.22
N CYS A 355 15.39 -2.52 -0.59
CA CYS A 355 14.22 -2.41 -1.48
C CYS A 355 13.01 -1.80 -0.77
N LEU A 356 12.96 -1.94 0.56
CA LEU A 356 11.86 -1.45 1.41
C LEU A 356 12.02 0.02 1.80
N ASN A 357 13.12 0.68 1.41
CA ASN A 357 13.30 2.13 1.62
C ASN A 357 12.97 2.95 0.37
N ALA A 358 12.85 2.30 -0.79
CA ALA A 358 12.64 2.96 -2.06
C ALA A 358 11.15 2.97 -2.43
N GLY A 359 10.74 4.04 -3.12
CA GLY A 359 9.40 4.21 -3.61
C GLY A 359 9.16 3.41 -4.88
N LYS A 360 7.91 2.98 -5.05
CA LYS A 360 7.45 2.28 -6.26
C LYS A 360 6.82 3.26 -7.25
N VAL A 361 6.94 2.94 -8.52
CA VAL A 361 6.30 3.67 -9.62
C VAL A 361 5.47 2.70 -10.44
N SER A 362 4.21 3.04 -10.67
CA SER A 362 3.33 2.28 -11.57
C SER A 362 2.79 3.14 -12.70
N TYR A 363 2.85 2.62 -13.92
CA TYR A 363 2.44 3.30 -15.13
C TYR A 363 1.41 2.48 -15.90
N LEU A 364 0.27 3.11 -16.18
CA LEU A 364 -0.83 2.52 -16.93
C LEU A 364 -1.08 3.28 -18.24
N GLY A 365 -1.10 2.56 -19.36
CA GLY A 365 -1.45 3.09 -20.67
C GLY A 365 -2.95 3.32 -20.83
N GLY A 366 -3.31 4.32 -21.63
CA GLY A 366 -4.69 4.77 -21.82
C GLY A 366 -5.16 5.64 -20.64
N HIS A 367 -6.40 6.13 -20.67
CA HIS A 367 -7.03 6.73 -19.49
C HIS A 367 -8.54 6.56 -19.48
N ALA A 368 -9.13 6.80 -18.30
CA ALA A 368 -10.58 6.72 -18.07
C ALA A 368 -11.14 5.33 -18.41
N TYR A 369 -10.50 4.30 -17.85
CA TYR A 369 -11.09 2.97 -17.74
C TYR A 369 -12.48 3.07 -17.11
N LYS A 370 -13.38 2.17 -17.51
CA LYS A 370 -14.75 2.21 -17.00
C LYS A 370 -14.82 1.74 -15.56
N THR A 371 -15.87 2.15 -14.88
CA THR A 371 -16.23 1.65 -13.55
C THR A 371 -17.53 0.83 -13.60
N ASP A 372 -17.97 0.45 -14.80
CA ASP A 372 -19.18 -0.32 -15.01
C ASP A 372 -18.98 -1.78 -14.56
N LEU A 373 -19.98 -2.29 -13.84
CA LEU A 373 -20.04 -3.66 -13.35
C LEU A 373 -21.24 -4.37 -13.99
N PRO A 374 -21.19 -5.70 -14.22
CA PRO A 374 -20.15 -6.63 -13.79
C PRO A 374 -18.87 -6.55 -14.63
N ILE A 375 -17.72 -6.87 -14.04
CA ILE A 375 -16.41 -6.87 -14.73
C ILE A 375 -16.40 -7.83 -15.92
N SER A 376 -17.00 -9.02 -15.77
CA SER A 376 -17.07 -10.04 -16.81
C SER A 376 -17.71 -9.56 -18.12
N SER A 377 -18.52 -8.49 -18.07
CA SER A 377 -19.16 -7.86 -19.22
C SER A 377 -18.52 -6.53 -19.63
N ASN A 378 -17.56 -6.02 -18.85
CA ASN A 378 -16.89 -4.74 -19.03
C ASN A 378 -15.37 -4.95 -18.86
N PRO A 379 -14.69 -5.55 -19.85
CA PRO A 379 -13.27 -5.94 -19.74
C PRO A 379 -12.32 -4.75 -19.55
N ASP A 380 -12.74 -3.53 -19.89
CA ASP A 380 -12.00 -2.31 -19.59
C ASP A 380 -12.12 -1.84 -18.13
N THR A 381 -13.07 -2.35 -17.34
CA THR A 381 -13.10 -2.08 -15.89
C THR A 381 -11.90 -2.69 -15.16
N LEU A 382 -11.22 -3.69 -15.74
CA LEU A 382 -9.98 -4.23 -15.18
C LEU A 382 -8.84 -3.21 -15.12
N GLY A 383 -8.82 -2.15 -15.94
CA GLY A 383 -7.83 -1.08 -15.77
C GLY A 383 -8.06 -0.26 -14.49
N THR A 384 -9.32 -0.05 -14.10
CA THR A 384 -9.63 0.52 -12.78
C THR A 384 -9.19 -0.43 -11.65
N ARG A 385 -9.33 -1.74 -11.83
CA ARG A 385 -8.80 -2.72 -10.87
C ARG A 385 -7.27 -2.62 -10.73
N LEU A 386 -6.52 -2.46 -11.82
CA LEU A 386 -5.07 -2.25 -11.78
C LEU A 386 -4.69 -0.98 -11.00
N PHE A 387 -5.43 0.11 -11.22
CA PHE A 387 -5.28 1.33 -10.41
C PHE A 387 -5.54 1.06 -8.92
N LEU A 388 -6.61 0.33 -8.57
CA LEU A 388 -6.95 0.05 -7.18
C LEU A 388 -5.97 -0.92 -6.51
N ASN A 389 -5.48 -1.93 -7.23
CA ASN A 389 -4.36 -2.78 -6.78
C ASN A 389 -3.18 -1.92 -6.33
N SER A 390 -2.92 -0.85 -7.09
CA SER A 390 -1.76 -0.01 -6.86
C SER A 390 -1.78 0.79 -5.56
N LEU A 391 -2.96 1.03 -4.99
CA LEU A 391 -3.10 1.73 -3.72
C LEU A 391 -2.52 0.94 -2.55
N PHE A 392 -2.57 -0.40 -2.61
CA PHE A 392 -2.24 -1.27 -1.48
C PHE A 392 -0.85 -1.89 -1.55
N GLU A 393 -0.07 -1.58 -2.59
CA GLU A 393 1.27 -2.15 -2.76
C GLU A 393 2.41 -1.19 -2.32
N ALA A 394 2.07 0.06 -2.00
CA ALA A 394 3.01 0.99 -1.41
C ALA A 394 3.56 0.41 -0.09
N PRO A 395 4.89 0.30 0.10
CA PRO A 395 5.41 -0.38 1.28
C PRO A 395 4.96 0.29 2.60
N CYS A 396 4.69 1.60 2.61
CA CYS A 396 4.06 2.33 3.72
C CYS A 396 2.67 1.81 4.17
N ALA A 397 1.98 0.97 3.38
CA ALA A 397 0.73 0.31 3.77
C ALA A 397 0.94 -1.13 4.29
N THR A 398 2.17 -1.65 4.21
CA THR A 398 2.50 -3.06 4.45
C THR A 398 3.25 -3.26 5.75
N ALA A 399 3.08 -4.42 6.39
CA ALA A 399 3.76 -4.75 7.64
C ALA A 399 5.30 -4.65 7.53
N GLU A 400 5.85 -4.99 6.36
CA GLU A 400 7.30 -4.95 6.12
C GLU A 400 7.83 -3.52 5.95
N GLY A 401 6.98 -2.58 5.53
CA GLY A 401 7.36 -1.19 5.34
C GLY A 401 7.11 -0.30 6.56
N LEU A 402 6.48 -0.79 7.62
CA LEU A 402 6.23 0.01 8.83
C LEU A 402 7.46 0.12 9.74
N PRO A 403 7.49 1.12 10.65
CA PRO A 403 8.43 1.15 11.75
C PRO A 403 8.25 -0.09 12.65
N ASP A 404 9.35 -0.67 13.10
CA ASP A 404 9.37 -1.83 14.01
C ASP A 404 10.10 -1.45 15.29
N ILE A 405 9.35 -1.07 16.33
CA ILE A 405 9.92 -0.59 17.59
C ILE A 405 10.16 -1.78 18.53
N ALA A 406 11.44 -2.15 18.68
CA ALA A 406 11.85 -3.05 19.74
C ALA A 406 12.10 -2.28 21.04
N LEU A 407 11.51 -2.77 22.13
CA LEU A 407 11.63 -2.19 23.46
C LEU A 407 12.11 -3.25 24.45
N THR A 408 13.13 -2.93 25.24
CA THR A 408 13.56 -3.76 26.37
C THR A 408 13.53 -2.96 27.66
N LYS A 409 13.06 -3.59 28.74
CA LYS A 409 13.12 -3.02 30.09
C LYS A 409 13.81 -4.02 31.00
N SER A 410 14.90 -3.59 31.62
CA SER A 410 15.70 -4.42 32.53
C SER A 410 15.83 -3.76 33.90
N GLY A 411 15.98 -4.60 34.92
CA GLY A 411 16.10 -4.21 36.32
C GLY A 411 16.37 -5.45 37.18
N PRO A 412 16.66 -5.28 38.47
CA PRO A 412 16.89 -6.43 39.36
C PRO A 412 15.59 -7.25 39.52
N ALA A 413 15.67 -8.57 39.30
CA ALA A 413 14.52 -9.48 39.43
C ALA A 413 13.94 -9.53 40.86
N GLN A 414 14.81 -9.32 41.85
CA GLN A 414 14.46 -9.09 43.25
C GLN A 414 15.47 -8.10 43.83
N THR A 415 15.03 -7.29 44.78
CA THR A 415 15.88 -6.36 45.49
C THR A 415 15.42 -6.20 46.93
N LEU A 416 16.37 -5.95 47.82
CA LEU A 416 16.12 -5.51 49.19
C LEU A 416 16.42 -4.02 49.35
N ASP A 417 16.92 -3.38 48.30
CA ASP A 417 17.22 -1.95 48.28
C ASP A 417 15.92 -1.15 48.19
N ALA A 418 15.91 0.01 48.84
CA ALA A 418 14.75 0.90 48.87
C ALA A 418 14.54 1.66 47.55
N GLU A 419 15.56 1.70 46.69
CA GLU A 419 15.53 2.33 45.37
C GLU A 419 15.88 1.29 44.31
N VAL A 420 15.09 1.26 43.23
CA VAL A 420 15.25 0.33 42.13
C VAL A 420 15.40 1.13 40.85
N THR A 421 16.51 0.90 40.14
CA THR A 421 16.72 1.47 38.81
C THR A 421 16.30 0.47 37.76
N TYR A 422 15.49 0.95 36.81
CA TYR A 422 15.19 0.23 35.57
C TYR A 422 15.90 0.92 34.42
N THR A 423 16.43 0.13 33.49
CA THR A 423 16.96 0.60 32.21
C THR A 423 15.95 0.23 31.13
N ILE A 424 15.53 1.21 30.34
CA ILE A 424 14.69 1.01 29.16
C ILE A 424 15.55 1.33 27.95
N GLU A 425 15.62 0.41 27.00
CA GLU A 425 16.30 0.60 25.72
C GLU A 425 15.28 0.41 24.60
N TYR A 426 15.33 1.26 23.58
CA TYR A 426 14.47 1.15 22.41
C TYR A 426 15.26 1.29 21.12
N VAL A 427 14.76 0.69 20.04
CA VAL A 427 15.31 0.84 18.69
C VAL A 427 14.22 0.64 17.65
N ASN A 428 14.21 1.46 16.61
CA ASN A 428 13.42 1.21 15.41
C ASN A 428 14.21 0.29 14.47
N ASN A 429 13.84 -0.99 14.39
CA ASN A 429 14.41 -1.94 13.43
C ASN A 429 13.74 -1.87 12.06
N GLY A 430 12.63 -1.14 11.96
CA GLY A 430 11.87 -0.97 10.74
C GLY A 430 12.57 -0.05 9.74
N VAL A 431 12.00 0.03 8.56
CA VAL A 431 12.55 0.79 7.43
C VAL A 431 12.05 2.22 7.40
N MET A 432 10.81 2.44 7.86
CA MET A 432 10.19 3.75 7.96
C MET A 432 10.49 4.42 9.30
N PRO A 433 10.57 5.76 9.33
CA PRO A 433 10.65 6.50 10.58
C PRO A 433 9.35 6.32 11.39
N ALA A 434 9.48 6.06 12.69
CA ALA A 434 8.36 6.22 13.61
C ALA A 434 8.23 7.70 13.95
N LEU A 435 7.24 8.37 13.36
CA LEU A 435 6.99 9.78 13.58
C LEU A 435 6.45 10.05 14.98
N ASP A 436 6.85 11.17 15.59
CA ASP A 436 6.37 11.63 16.90
C ASP A 436 6.35 10.53 17.99
N ALA A 437 7.37 9.67 18.01
CA ALA A 437 7.40 8.53 18.92
C ALA A 437 7.42 8.99 20.38
N SER A 438 6.61 8.32 21.21
CA SER A 438 6.58 8.54 22.66
C SER A 438 6.76 7.22 23.40
N LEU A 439 7.53 7.26 24.48
CA LEU A 439 7.73 6.12 25.38
C LEU A 439 7.06 6.44 26.71
N SER A 440 6.34 5.47 27.27
CA SER A 440 5.73 5.61 28.59
C SER A 440 6.04 4.41 29.48
N ASP A 441 6.25 4.68 30.77
CA ASP A 441 6.49 3.65 31.78
C ASP A 441 5.71 3.95 33.07
N THR A 442 4.76 3.07 33.40
CA THR A 442 3.94 3.20 34.60
C THR A 442 4.68 2.68 35.83
N ILE A 443 4.78 3.52 36.85
CA ILE A 443 5.39 3.21 38.13
C ILE A 443 4.55 2.17 38.86
N PRO A 444 5.14 1.03 39.30
CA PRO A 444 4.41 -0.01 40.01
C PRO A 444 3.73 0.49 41.28
N ALA A 445 2.50 0.06 41.51
CA ALA A 445 1.73 0.41 42.70
C ALA A 445 2.52 0.14 44.00
N GLY A 446 2.53 1.11 44.92
CA GLY A 446 3.28 1.03 46.17
C GLY A 446 4.74 1.50 46.08
N SER A 447 5.22 1.83 44.88
CA SER A 447 6.51 2.50 44.67
C SER A 447 6.32 4.01 44.61
N MET A 448 7.41 4.76 44.75
CA MET A 448 7.43 6.21 44.49
C MET A 448 8.48 6.50 43.43
N PHE A 449 8.14 7.38 42.50
CA PHE A 449 9.09 7.88 41.51
C PHE A 449 10.24 8.63 42.19
N VAL A 450 11.47 8.35 41.76
CA VAL A 450 12.68 9.04 42.24
C VAL A 450 13.19 10.00 41.17
N SER A 451 13.51 9.48 39.99
CA SER A 451 14.00 10.26 38.85
C SER A 451 13.89 9.45 37.55
N ALA A 452 14.00 10.15 36.43
CA ALA A 452 14.16 9.58 35.10
C ALA A 452 15.27 10.33 34.36
N THR A 453 16.01 9.62 33.52
CA THR A 453 17.03 10.19 32.63
C THR A 453 16.42 10.59 31.29
N GLN A 454 17.22 11.25 30.43
CA GLN A 454 16.86 11.54 29.03
C GLN A 454 15.56 12.32 28.84
N GLY A 455 15.23 13.21 29.79
CA GLY A 455 14.06 14.09 29.67
C GLY A 455 12.73 13.45 30.09
N GLY A 456 12.73 12.24 30.67
CA GLY A 456 11.52 11.61 31.17
C GLY A 456 10.80 12.46 32.21
N VAL A 457 9.50 12.68 32.01
CA VAL A 457 8.65 13.51 32.88
C VAL A 457 7.58 12.65 33.52
N LEU A 458 7.48 12.70 34.85
CA LEU A 458 6.39 12.04 35.58
C LEU A 458 5.08 12.81 35.41
N MET A 459 4.04 12.15 34.89
CA MET A 459 2.65 12.62 34.84
C MET A 459 1.76 11.61 35.57
N GLY A 460 1.31 11.96 36.78
CA GLY A 460 0.59 11.02 37.64
C GLY A 460 1.52 9.92 38.15
N ASP A 461 1.25 8.69 37.76
CA ASP A 461 2.06 7.49 38.04
C ASP A 461 2.80 6.97 36.80
N THR A 462 2.80 7.70 35.69
CA THR A 462 3.47 7.31 34.45
C THR A 462 4.59 8.28 34.11
N VAL A 463 5.76 7.76 33.76
CA VAL A 463 6.88 8.55 33.22
C VAL A 463 6.78 8.53 31.71
N THR A 464 6.85 9.68 31.07
CA THR A 464 6.76 9.82 29.61
C THR A 464 8.02 10.47 29.05
N TRP A 465 8.48 9.96 27.91
CA TRP A 465 9.52 10.55 27.08
C TRP A 465 8.94 10.86 25.70
N GLU A 466 9.13 12.09 25.24
CA GLU A 466 8.87 12.48 23.86
C GLU A 466 10.16 12.24 23.07
N LEU A 467 10.17 11.23 22.21
CA LEU A 467 11.36 10.79 21.47
C LEU A 467 11.50 11.53 20.12
N GLY A 468 10.39 12.09 19.61
CA GLY A 468 10.34 12.68 18.27
C GLY A 468 10.36 11.60 17.19
N ASN A 469 10.77 11.96 15.98
CA ASN A 469 10.88 10.98 14.89
C ASN A 469 12.06 10.03 15.16
N LEU A 470 11.83 8.73 15.04
CA LEU A 470 12.85 7.69 15.15
C LEU A 470 13.06 7.04 13.79
N GLY A 471 14.12 7.42 13.10
CA GLY A 471 14.51 6.84 11.82
C GLY A 471 14.92 5.36 11.94
N SER A 472 15.13 4.72 10.79
CA SER A 472 15.59 3.33 10.74
C SER A 472 16.93 3.16 11.47
N GLY A 473 16.99 2.20 12.40
CA GLY A 473 18.15 1.89 13.24
C GLY A 473 18.38 2.87 14.40
N GLU A 474 17.58 3.93 14.54
CA GLU A 474 17.70 4.88 15.64
C GLU A 474 17.11 4.31 16.94
N GLY A 475 17.74 4.63 18.06
CA GLY A 475 17.42 4.07 19.37
C GLY A 475 18.12 4.80 20.52
N GLY A 476 17.79 4.42 21.75
CA GLY A 476 18.25 5.13 22.96
C GLY A 476 18.22 4.31 24.24
#